data_AF-A0A7X7TP40-F1
#
_entry.id   AF-A0A7X7TP40-F1
#
_cell.length_a   1.000
_cell.length_b   1.000
_cell.length_c   1.000
_cell.angle_alpha   90.00
_cell.angle_beta   90.00
_cell.angle_gamma   90.00
#
_symmetry.space_group_name_H-M   'P 1'
#
loop_
_entity.id
_entity.type
_entity.pdbx_description
1 polymer ?
#
loop_
_entity_poly.entity_id
_entity_poly.type
_entity_poly.pdbx_seq_one_letter_code
_entity_poly.pdbx_strand_id
1 'polypeptide(L)'
;MDIADFEKRKQEYVKEKAGLTPEEAERYFPLNNELNQKKFELNRQHREKIEKMRKNKEITDDEYRNILENDVEVKLKEAELDKEYADKFKKVLSPEKLYKARQAEKNFIQQEVSRFRKENNMQNRENQRKSNSNNHGAKNK
;
A
#
# COMPACT_ATOMS: atom_id res chain seq x y z
N MET A 1 -4.76 13.19 4.21
CA MET A 1 -3.80 12.35 4.96
C MET A 1 -2.44 12.98 4.76
N ASP A 2 -1.79 13.41 5.84
CA ASP A 2 -0.42 13.89 5.75
C ASP A 2 0.52 12.68 5.56
N ILE A 3 1.23 12.65 4.43
CA ILE A 3 2.12 11.53 4.07
C ILE A 3 3.30 11.48 5.03
N ALA A 4 3.81 12.64 5.46
CA ALA A 4 4.95 12.70 6.37
C ALA A 4 4.59 12.17 7.76
N ASP A 5 3.41 12.52 8.27
CA ASP A 5 2.90 11.97 9.55
C ASP A 5 2.70 10.45 9.47
N PHE A 6 2.12 9.95 8.38
CA PHE A 6 1.94 8.52 8.18
C PHE A 6 3.26 7.76 8.16
N GLU A 7 4.25 8.26 7.41
CA GLU A 7 5.57 7.65 7.35
C GLU A 7 6.26 7.65 8.71
N LYS A 8 6.17 8.76 9.45
CA LYS A 8 6.73 8.87 10.80
C LYS A 8 6.11 7.83 11.74
N ARG A 9 4.77 7.77 11.82
CA ARG A 9 4.06 6.78 12.66
C ARG A 9 4.39 5.34 12.26
N LYS A 10 4.52 5.08 10.95
CA LYS A 10 4.92 3.77 10.43
C LYS A 10 6.33 3.40 10.93
N GLN A 11 7.29 4.31 10.80
CA GLN A 11 8.68 4.08 11.22
C GLN A 11 8.77 3.88 12.74
N GLU A 12 8.10 4.70 13.54
CA GLU A 12 8.05 4.54 14.99
C GLU A 12 7.46 3.19 15.40
N TYR A 13 6.33 2.80 14.80
CA TYR A 13 5.68 1.51 15.06
C TYR A 13 6.59 0.33 14.70
N VAL A 14 7.23 0.37 13.51
CA VAL A 14 8.13 -0.69 13.07
C VAL A 14 9.36 -0.78 13.97
N LYS A 15 9.96 0.36 14.33
CA LYS A 15 11.12 0.44 15.23
C LYS A 15 10.81 -0.20 16.58
N GLU A 16 9.67 0.12 17.18
CA GLU A 16 9.23 -0.44 18.46
C GLU A 16 8.97 -1.95 18.34
N LYS A 17 8.15 -2.39 17.38
CA LYS A 17 7.73 -3.79 17.28
C LYS A 17 8.85 -4.74 16.85
N ALA A 18 9.83 -4.25 16.10
CA ALA A 18 10.99 -5.03 15.71
C ALA A 18 12.17 -4.90 16.67
N GLY A 19 12.10 -4.02 17.68
CA GLY A 19 13.18 -3.80 18.64
C GLY A 19 14.45 -3.29 17.97
N LEU A 20 14.31 -2.35 17.03
CA LEU A 20 15.44 -1.77 16.31
C LEU A 20 16.13 -0.69 17.15
N THR A 21 17.46 -0.72 17.20
CA THR A 21 18.22 0.41 17.77
C THR A 21 18.10 1.64 16.85
N PRO A 22 18.43 2.85 17.33
CA PRO A 22 18.49 4.03 16.48
C PRO A 22 19.37 3.83 15.23
N GLU A 23 20.54 3.22 15.39
CA GLU A 23 21.51 3.00 14.31
C GLU A 23 21.01 1.96 13.29
N GLU A 24 20.34 0.90 13.77
CA GLU A 24 19.69 -0.10 12.92
C GLU A 24 18.54 0.53 12.12
N ALA A 25 17.71 1.35 12.77
CA ALA A 25 16.58 2.04 12.14
C ALA A 25 17.04 3.02 11.06
N GLU A 26 18.07 3.83 11.33
CA GLU A 26 18.66 4.78 10.38
C GLU A 26 19.19 4.10 9.12
N ARG A 27 19.66 2.85 9.21
CA ARG A 27 20.12 2.06 8.06
C ARG A 27 19.00 1.30 7.37
N TYR A 28 18.03 0.79 8.14
CA TYR A 28 16.96 -0.05 7.63
C TYR A 28 15.92 0.74 6.83
N PHE A 29 15.43 1.86 7.37
CA PHE A 29 14.32 2.58 6.77
C PHE A 29 14.62 3.15 5.37
N PRO A 30 15.82 3.72 5.10
CA PRO A 30 16.16 4.16 3.74
C PRO A 30 16.13 3.01 2.72
N LEU A 31 16.69 1.85 3.06
CA LEU A 31 16.68 0.67 2.17
C LEU A 31 15.25 0.15 1.93
N ASN A 32 14.43 0.12 2.99
CA ASN A 32 13.05 -0.30 2.89
C ASN A 32 12.20 0.68 2.07
N ASN A 33 12.42 1.97 2.23
CA ASN A 33 11.75 3.01 1.45
C ASN A 33 12.14 2.91 -0.04
N GLU A 34 13.42 2.70 -0.35
CA GLU A 34 13.88 2.54 -1.74
C GLU A 34 13.23 1.32 -2.41
N LEU A 35 13.21 0.17 -1.72
CA LEU A 35 12.54 -1.05 -2.22
C LEU A 35 11.05 -0.80 -2.46
N ASN A 36 10.37 -0.20 -1.48
CA ASN A 36 8.94 0.12 -1.59
C ASN A 36 8.67 1.08 -2.74
N GLN A 37 9.53 2.08 -2.96
CA GLN A 37 9.39 3.03 -4.06
C GLN A 37 9.58 2.35 -5.43
N LYS A 38 10.58 1.46 -5.56
CA LYS A 38 10.81 0.68 -6.80
C LYS A 38 9.61 -0.21 -7.13
N LYS A 39 9.07 -0.92 -6.13
CA LYS A 39 7.86 -1.74 -6.30
C LYS A 39 6.63 -0.88 -6.61
N PHE A 40 6.48 0.26 -5.95
CA PHE A 40 5.38 1.18 -6.21
C PHE A 40 5.40 1.68 -7.65
N GLU A 41 6.56 2.11 -8.15
CA GLU A 41 6.72 2.58 -9.53
C GLU A 41 6.35 1.49 -10.54
N LEU A 42 6.86 0.27 -10.32
CA LEU A 42 6.54 -0.89 -11.16
C LEU A 42 5.02 -1.16 -11.23
N ASN A 43 4.36 -1.17 -10.06
CA ASN A 43 2.91 -1.35 -9.98
C ASN A 43 2.13 -0.17 -10.57
N ARG A 44 2.64 1.06 -10.44
CA ARG A 44 2.01 2.25 -11.00
C ARG A 44 2.00 2.17 -12.52
N GLN A 45 3.14 1.88 -13.14
CA GLN A 45 3.27 1.73 -14.60
C GLN A 45 2.36 0.64 -15.12
N HIS A 46 2.31 -0.49 -14.41
CA HIS A 46 1.41 -1.59 -14.73
C HIS A 46 -0.07 -1.17 -14.69
N ARG A 47 -0.52 -0.51 -13.61
CA ARG A 47 -1.89 0.02 -13.49
C ARG A 47 -2.21 1.02 -14.60
N GLU A 48 -1.30 1.95 -14.90
CA GLU A 48 -1.50 2.93 -15.98
C GLU A 48 -1.67 2.26 -17.35
N LYS A 49 -0.91 1.18 -17.62
CA LYS A 49 -1.02 0.40 -18.85
C LYS A 49 -2.40 -0.29 -18.94
N ILE A 50 -2.87 -0.91 -17.86
CA ILE A 50 -4.21 -1.54 -17.80
C ILE A 50 -5.32 -0.49 -17.96
N GLU A 51 -5.23 0.63 -17.27
CA GLU A 51 -6.25 1.69 -17.34
C GLU A 51 -6.35 2.33 -18.72
N LYS A 52 -5.24 2.43 -19.47
CA LYS A 52 -5.26 2.86 -20.88
C LYS A 52 -6.00 1.85 -21.76
N MET A 53 -5.75 0.56 -21.58
CA MET A 53 -6.45 -0.49 -22.35
C MET A 53 -7.95 -0.55 -22.05
N ARG A 54 -8.35 -0.41 -20.78
CA ARG A 54 -9.77 -0.38 -20.38
C ARG A 54 -10.58 0.78 -20.97
N LYS A 55 -9.93 1.87 -21.36
CA LYS A 55 -10.57 3.01 -22.00
C LYS A 55 -10.88 2.77 -23.48
N ASN A 56 -10.26 1.76 -24.10
CA ASN A 56 -10.63 1.31 -25.44
C ASN A 56 -11.93 0.52 -25.35
N LYS A 57 -12.89 0.82 -26.24
CA LYS A 57 -14.23 0.22 -26.22
C LYS A 57 -14.24 -1.28 -26.58
N GLU A 58 -13.20 -1.75 -27.26
CA GLU A 58 -13.04 -3.14 -27.67
C GLU A 58 -11.62 -3.56 -27.31
N ILE A 59 -11.50 -4.48 -26.34
CA ILE A 59 -10.23 -5.13 -25.98
C ILE A 59 -10.17 -6.45 -26.74
N THR A 60 -9.10 -6.66 -27.48
CA THR A 60 -8.84 -7.88 -28.25
C THR A 60 -8.28 -9.02 -27.37
N ASP A 61 -8.39 -10.26 -27.84
CA ASP A 61 -7.79 -11.41 -27.15
C ASP A 61 -6.27 -11.27 -26.95
N ASP A 62 -5.58 -10.64 -27.90
CA ASP A 62 -4.13 -10.40 -27.81
C ASP A 62 -3.80 -9.34 -26.75
N GLU A 63 -4.64 -8.32 -26.57
CA GLU A 63 -4.49 -7.36 -25.49
C GLU A 63 -4.75 -8.02 -24.12
N TYR A 64 -5.73 -8.92 -24.01
CA TYR A 64 -5.92 -9.72 -22.80
C TYR A 64 -4.71 -10.60 -22.48
N ARG A 65 -4.11 -11.26 -23.48
CA ARG A 65 -2.86 -12.02 -23.30
C ARG A 65 -1.73 -11.13 -22.78
N ASN A 66 -1.55 -9.95 -23.37
CA ASN A 66 -0.53 -8.99 -22.95
C ASN A 66 -0.76 -8.49 -21.51
N ILE A 67 -2.02 -8.28 -21.09
CA ILE A 67 -2.34 -7.96 -19.69
C ILE A 67 -1.88 -9.09 -18.77
N LEU A 68 -2.27 -10.33 -19.07
CA LEU A 68 -1.94 -11.50 -18.25
C LEU A 68 -0.42 -11.74 -18.19
N GLU A 69 0.29 -11.58 -19.30
CA GLU A 69 1.74 -11.68 -19.36
C GLU A 69 2.42 -10.59 -18.52
N ASN A 70 1.92 -9.35 -18.63
CA ASN A 70 2.47 -8.24 -17.87
C ASN A 70 2.21 -8.38 -16.36
N ASP A 71 1.07 -8.95 -15.93
CA ASP A 71 0.82 -9.31 -14.53
C ASP A 71 1.90 -10.24 -13.98
N VAL A 72 2.31 -11.24 -14.77
CA VAL A 72 3.35 -12.20 -14.39
C VAL A 72 4.72 -11.52 -14.38
N GLU A 73 5.02 -10.71 -15.38
CA GLU A 73 6.29 -9.99 -15.51
C GLU A 73 6.52 -9.04 -14.32
N VAL A 74 5.47 -8.32 -13.89
CA VAL A 74 5.53 -7.43 -12.72
C VAL A 74 5.85 -8.22 -11.46
N LYS A 75 5.17 -9.35 -11.22
CA LYS A 75 5.46 -10.20 -10.05
C LYS A 75 6.89 -10.74 -10.06
N LEU A 76 7.42 -11.11 -11.22
CA LEU A 76 8.81 -11.55 -11.36
C LEU A 76 9.78 -10.43 -10.99
N LYS A 77 9.59 -9.22 -11.53
CA LYS A 77 10.43 -8.05 -11.21
C LYS A 77 10.36 -7.67 -9.72
N GLU A 78 9.19 -7.78 -9.10
CA GLU A 78 9.08 -7.58 -7.64
C GLU A 78 9.88 -8.62 -6.85
N ALA A 79 9.83 -9.88 -7.26
CA ALA A 79 10.58 -10.96 -6.62
C ALA A 79 12.10 -10.82 -6.82
N GLU A 80 12.53 -10.35 -8.00
CA GLU A 80 13.93 -10.01 -8.27
C GLU A 80 14.42 -8.88 -7.37
N LEU A 81 13.61 -7.82 -7.21
CA LEU A 81 13.90 -6.74 -6.26
C LEU A 81 13.97 -7.27 -4.82
N ASP A 82 13.05 -8.15 -4.41
CA ASP A 82 13.10 -8.76 -3.08
C ASP A 82 14.38 -9.56 -2.85
N LYS A 83 14.83 -10.30 -3.87
CA LYS A 83 16.07 -11.08 -3.83
C LYS A 83 17.29 -10.18 -3.74
N GLU A 84 17.36 -9.12 -4.55
CA GLU A 84 18.46 -8.14 -4.53
C GLU A 84 18.58 -7.47 -3.14
N TYR A 85 17.45 -7.06 -2.57
CA TYR A 85 17.44 -6.37 -1.28
C TYR A 85 17.60 -7.31 -0.09
N ALA A 86 17.32 -8.62 -0.24
CA ALA A 86 17.52 -9.58 0.84
C ALA A 86 18.95 -9.55 1.38
N ASP A 87 19.96 -9.49 0.50
CA ASP A 87 21.36 -9.45 0.92
C ASP A 87 21.77 -8.10 1.50
N LYS A 88 21.14 -7.01 1.07
CA LYS A 88 21.31 -5.67 1.67
C LYS A 88 20.76 -5.66 3.10
N PHE A 89 19.57 -6.20 3.33
CA PHE A 89 18.95 -6.24 4.66
C PHE A 89 19.67 -7.15 5.65
N LYS A 90 20.20 -8.29 5.21
CA LYS A 90 21.00 -9.19 6.07
C LYS A 90 22.23 -8.52 6.68
N LYS A 91 22.79 -7.50 6.00
CA LYS A 91 23.94 -6.73 6.50
C LYS A 91 23.54 -5.65 7.51
N VAL A 92 22.26 -5.33 7.60
CA VAL A 92 21.74 -4.25 8.45
C VAL A 92 21.02 -4.79 9.69
N LEU A 93 20.26 -5.88 9.55
CA LEU A 93 19.47 -6.46 10.61
C LEU A 93 19.72 -7.96 10.76
N SER A 94 19.58 -8.48 11.99
CA SER A 94 19.47 -9.91 12.20
C SER A 94 18.21 -10.47 11.52
N PRO A 95 18.19 -11.77 11.14
CA PRO A 95 17.03 -12.39 10.51
C PRO A 95 15.73 -12.23 11.32
N GLU A 96 15.81 -12.32 12.65
CA GLU A 96 14.67 -12.17 13.54
C GLU A 96 14.11 -10.74 13.50
N LYS A 97 14.98 -9.72 13.63
CA LYS A 97 14.57 -8.32 13.59
C LYS A 97 14.01 -7.95 12.21
N LEU A 98 14.62 -8.44 11.13
CA LEU A 98 14.13 -8.22 9.78
C LEU A 98 12.73 -8.81 9.57
N TYR A 99 12.51 -10.04 10.04
CA TYR A 99 11.19 -10.66 10.00
C TYR A 99 10.16 -9.85 10.79
N LYS A 100 10.47 -9.46 12.03
CA LYS A 100 9.60 -8.63 12.86
C LYS A 100 9.30 -7.28 12.21
N ALA A 101 10.30 -6.64 11.59
CA ALA A 101 10.12 -5.35 10.93
C ALA A 101 9.15 -5.43 9.74
N ARG A 102 9.29 -6.45 8.89
CA ARG A 102 8.37 -6.69 7.77
C ARG A 102 6.94 -6.99 8.25
N GLN A 103 6.80 -7.79 9.31
CA GLN A 103 5.49 -8.11 9.88
C GLN A 103 4.84 -6.87 10.52
N ALA A 104 5.62 -6.07 11.24
CA ALA A 104 5.15 -4.81 11.84
C ALA A 104 4.66 -3.83 10.77
N GLU A 105 5.41 -3.66 9.67
CA GLU A 105 5.01 -2.79 8.56
C GLU A 105 3.70 -3.25 7.91
N LYS A 106 3.59 -4.55 7.59
CA LYS A 106 2.37 -5.12 7.01
C LYS A 106 1.16 -4.92 7.94
N ASN A 107 1.32 -5.19 9.23
CA ASN A 107 0.26 -5.02 10.22
C ASN A 107 -0.16 -3.57 10.36
N PHE A 108 0.80 -2.63 10.39
CA PHE A 108 0.52 -1.21 10.43
C PHE A 108 -0.31 -0.77 9.22
N ILE A 109 0.13 -1.12 8.00
CA ILE A 109 -0.60 -0.79 6.78
C ILE A 109 -2.01 -1.40 6.78
N GLN A 110 -2.16 -2.66 7.19
CA GLN A 110 -3.46 -3.31 7.26
C GLN A 110 -4.41 -2.63 8.26
N GLN A 111 -3.90 -2.23 9.42
CA GLN A 111 -4.67 -1.52 10.43
C GLN A 111 -5.09 -0.13 9.94
N GLU A 112 -4.18 0.63 9.34
CA GLU A 112 -4.47 1.95 8.79
C GLU A 112 -5.52 1.86 7.68
N VAL A 113 -5.35 0.95 6.71
CA VAL A 113 -6.34 0.72 5.64
C VAL A 113 -7.70 0.34 6.23
N SER A 114 -7.74 -0.52 7.26
CA SER A 114 -8.99 -0.88 7.92
C SER A 114 -9.65 0.30 8.63
N ARG A 115 -8.88 1.19 9.26
CA ARG A 115 -9.39 2.41 9.91
C ARG A 115 -10.00 3.35 8.87
N PHE A 116 -9.28 3.64 7.79
CA PHE A 116 -9.77 4.48 6.70
C PHE A 116 -11.05 3.94 6.07
N ARG A 117 -11.15 2.62 5.84
CA ARG A 117 -12.38 2.02 5.31
C ARG A 117 -13.56 2.14 6.27
N LYS A 118 -13.34 2.00 7.58
CA LYS A 118 -14.39 2.16 8.59
C LYS A 118 -14.88 3.61 8.69
N GLU A 119 -13.97 4.57 8.71
CA GLU A 119 -14.29 6.00 8.76
C GLU A 119 -15.12 6.45 7.55
N ASN A 120 -14.68 6.08 6.34
CA ASN A 120 -15.44 6.37 5.11
C ASN A 120 -16.84 5.75 5.14
N ASN A 121 -16.98 4.52 5.64
CA ASN A 121 -18.28 3.86 5.76
C ASN A 121 -19.20 4.54 6.79
N MET A 122 -18.65 5.05 7.89
CA MET A 122 -19.42 5.81 8.90
C MET A 122 -19.90 7.15 8.34
N GLN A 123 -19.02 7.90 7.66
CA GLN A 123 -19.38 9.16 7.02
C GLN A 123 -20.48 8.99 5.95
N ASN A 124 -20.38 7.94 5.11
CA ASN A 124 -21.43 7.63 4.13
C ASN A 124 -22.78 7.31 4.78
N ARG A 125 -22.78 6.58 5.91
CA ARG A 125 -24.02 6.28 6.65
C ARG A 125 -24.63 7.54 7.29
N GLU A 126 -23.81 8.44 7.83
CA GLU A 126 -24.29 9.71 8.38
C GLU A 126 -24.86 10.63 7.30
N ASN A 127 -24.21 10.71 6.14
CA ASN A 127 -24.70 11.49 5.00
C ASN A 127 -26.05 10.95 4.48
N GLN A 128 -26.22 9.63 4.41
CA GLN A 128 -27.51 9.01 4.05
C GLN A 128 -28.61 9.27 5.08
N ARG A 129 -28.27 9.29 6.39
CA ARG A 129 -29.24 9.63 7.45
C ARG A 129 -29.69 11.09 7.35
N LYS A 130 -28.76 12.02 7.11
CA LYS A 130 -29.07 13.45 6.95
C LYS A 130 -29.91 13.73 5.69
N SER A 131 -29.64 13.06 4.56
CA SER A 131 -30.46 13.22 3.35
C SER A 131 -31.89 12.71 3.55
N ASN A 132 -32.07 11.59 4.25
CA ASN A 132 -33.41 11.04 4.53
C ASN A 132 -34.21 11.88 5.55
N SER A 133 -33.54 12.51 6.51
CA SER A 133 -34.16 13.45 7.45
C SER A 133 -34.64 14.74 6.78
N ASN A 134 -33.87 15.29 5.83
CA ASN A 134 -34.28 16.48 5.06
C ASN A 134 -35.48 16.22 4.14
N ASN A 135 -35.70 14.97 3.72
CA ASN A 135 -36.84 14.60 2.89
C ASN A 135 -38.16 14.40 3.65
N HIS A 136 -38.12 14.28 5.00
CA HIS A 136 -39.32 14.18 5.84
C HIS A 136 -39.87 15.55 6.28
N GLY A 137 -39.10 16.63 6.15
CA GLY A 137 -39.55 17.99 6.49
C GLY A 137 -40.33 18.72 5.38
N ALA A 138 -40.29 18.23 4.14
CA ALA A 138 -40.89 18.91 2.98
C ALA A 138 -42.31 18.43 2.63
N LYS A 139 -42.89 17.48 3.36
CA LYS A 139 -44.22 16.91 3.07
C LYS A 139 -45.38 17.46 3.92
N ASN A 140 -45.11 18.37 4.86
CA ASN A 140 -46.13 19.05 5.65
C ASN A 140 -46.09 20.57 5.44
N LYS A 141 -46.52 21.03 4.26
CA LYS A 141 -47.06 22.38 4.05
C LYS A 141 -48.11 22.34 2.96
#